data_AF-A0A4E0RK12-F1
#
_entry.id   AF-A0A4E0RK12-F1
#
_cell.length_a   1.000
_cell.length_b   1.000
_cell.length_c   1.000
_cell.angle_alpha   90.00
_cell.angle_beta   90.00
_cell.angle_gamma   90.00
#
_symmetry.space_group_name_H-M   'P 1'
#
loop_
_entity.id
_entity.type
_entity.pdbx_description
1 polymer ?
#
loop_
_entity_poly.entity_id
_entity_poly.type
_entity_poly.pdbx_seq_one_letter_code
_entity_poly.pdbx_strand_id
1 'polypeptide(L)'
;MSKFLHYSKHKIQRLMFGLLRPMTISAWEGAQTTLYTVLMDSPTPGGYYSNCALKAANRLVNDERERQWLWEKSCELVGLPKN
;
A
#
# COMPACT_ATOMS: atom_id res chain seq x y z
N MET A 1 -1.51 4.90 35.48
CA MET A 1 -0.82 3.76 34.83
C MET A 1 -1.01 3.70 33.30
N SER A 2 -2.21 3.93 32.76
CA SER A 2 -2.47 3.87 31.30
C SER A 2 -1.67 4.87 30.43
N LYS A 3 -1.48 6.12 30.87
CA LYS A 3 -0.70 7.14 30.13
C LYS A 3 0.80 6.79 30.00
N PHE A 4 1.37 6.09 30.98
CA PHE A 4 2.78 5.68 30.97
C PHE A 4 3.03 4.54 29.97
N LEU A 5 2.09 3.59 29.88
CA LEU A 5 2.10 2.53 28.87
C LEU A 5 1.95 3.10 27.45
N HIS A 6 1.08 4.10 27.25
CA HIS A 6 0.93 4.76 25.95
C HIS A 6 2.20 5.54 25.54
N TYR A 7 2.81 6.27 26.46
CA TYR A 7 4.06 7.01 26.24
C TYR A 7 5.25 6.08 25.91
N SER A 8 5.35 4.93 26.59
CA SER A 8 6.38 3.93 26.32
C SER A 8 6.23 3.29 24.92
N LYS A 9 4.99 3.01 24.49
CA LYS A 9 4.70 2.48 23.14
C LYS A 9 5.12 3.45 22.02
N HIS A 10 4.87 4.74 22.18
CA HIS A 10 5.28 5.77 21.20
C HIS A 10 6.81 5.86 21.03
N LYS A 11 7.57 5.72 22.13
CA LYS A 11 9.04 5.71 22.04
C LYS A 11 9.57 4.48 21.31
N ILE A 12 9.02 3.30 21.62
CA ILE A 12 9.40 2.04 20.95
C ILE A 12 9.07 2.10 19.45
N GLN A 13 7.89 2.62 19.09
CA GLN A 13 7.50 2.82 17.69
C GLN A 13 8.47 3.76 16.94
N ARG A 14 8.86 4.89 17.55
CA ARG A 14 9.82 5.83 16.94
C ARG A 14 11.21 5.23 16.77
N LEU A 15 11.67 4.42 17.74
CA LEU A 15 12.94 3.72 17.66
C LEU A 15 12.94 2.68 16.52
N MET A 16 11.87 1.89 16.42
CA MET A 16 11.68 0.93 15.32
C MET A 16 11.61 1.62 13.96
N PHE A 17 10.91 2.75 13.85
CA PHE A 17 10.81 3.51 12.61
C PHE A 17 12.16 4.09 12.18
N GLY A 18 12.97 4.57 13.13
CA GLY A 18 14.34 5.04 12.84
C GLY A 18 15.26 3.91 12.35
N LEU A 19 15.15 2.73 12.95
CA LEU A 19 15.95 1.55 12.58
C LEU A 19 15.54 0.97 11.21
N LEU A 20 14.24 0.95 10.92
CA LEU A 20 13.68 0.40 9.68
C LEU A 20 13.64 1.43 8.53
N ARG A 21 13.95 2.71 8.79
CA ARG A 21 13.95 3.78 7.79
C ARG A 21 14.68 3.45 6.48
N PRO A 22 15.88 2.84 6.46
CA PRO A 22 16.54 2.49 5.19
C PRO A 22 15.85 1.33 4.44
N MET A 23 14.95 0.59 5.09
CA MET A 23 14.18 -0.51 4.49
C MET A 23 12.78 -0.08 4.02
N THR A 24 12.44 1.21 4.19
CA THR A 24 11.13 1.77 3.79
C THR A 24 11.28 2.71 2.60
N ILE A 25 10.32 2.66 1.68
CA ILE A 25 10.22 3.59 0.55
C ILE A 25 9.96 5.00 1.09
N SER A 26 10.77 5.96 0.62
CA SER A 26 10.58 7.39 0.90
C SER A 26 9.48 7.99 0.02
N ALA A 27 8.93 9.14 0.44
CA ALA A 27 7.95 9.86 -0.37
C ALA A 27 8.49 10.23 -1.77
N TRP A 28 9.78 10.53 -1.86
CA TRP A 28 10.46 10.83 -3.12
C TRP A 28 10.48 9.62 -4.06
N GLU A 29 10.92 8.46 -3.58
CA GLU A 29 10.94 7.21 -4.37
C GLU A 29 9.53 6.75 -4.77
N GLY A 30 8.54 6.98 -3.89
CA GLY A 30 7.13 6.75 -4.21
C GLY A 30 6.65 7.63 -5.36
N ALA A 31 6.91 8.94 -5.29
CA ALA A 31 6.55 9.89 -6.35
C ALA A 31 7.23 9.53 -7.69
N GLN A 32 8.50 9.13 -7.66
CA GLN A 32 9.21 8.64 -8.84
C GLN A 32 8.55 7.40 -9.45
N THR A 33 8.11 6.45 -8.63
CA THR A 33 7.41 5.25 -9.11
C THR A 33 6.08 5.62 -9.78
N THR A 34 5.33 6.57 -9.22
CA THR A 34 4.09 7.07 -9.86
C THR A 34 4.39 7.71 -11.22
N LEU A 35 5.39 8.61 -11.29
CA LEU A 35 5.81 9.22 -12.56
C LEU A 35 6.23 8.15 -13.58
N TYR A 36 7.00 7.15 -13.15
CA TYR A 36 7.42 6.04 -13.99
C TYR A 36 6.21 5.31 -14.60
N THR A 37 5.18 4.99 -13.82
CA THR A 37 3.98 4.30 -14.33
C THR A 37 3.16 5.13 -15.33
N VAL A 38 3.18 6.45 -15.21
CA VAL A 38 2.41 7.36 -16.08
C VAL A 38 3.16 7.69 -17.36
N LEU A 39 4.49 7.76 -17.31
CA LEU A 39 5.33 8.23 -18.41
C LEU A 39 5.92 7.09 -19.26
N MET A 40 5.88 5.84 -18.79
CA MET A 40 6.39 4.72 -19.59
C MET A 40 5.46 4.41 -20.78
N ASP A 41 6.04 4.07 -21.93
CA ASP A 41 5.29 3.90 -23.19
C ASP A 41 4.30 2.72 -23.18
N SER A 42 4.55 1.69 -22.37
CA SER A 42 3.77 0.44 -22.40
C SER A 42 3.73 -0.25 -21.03
N PRO A 43 3.03 0.31 -20.03
CA PRO A 43 2.85 -0.33 -18.74
C PRO A 43 2.04 -1.63 -18.88
N THR A 44 2.36 -2.63 -18.08
CA THR A 44 1.57 -3.86 -17.98
C THR A 44 0.20 -3.52 -17.37
N PRO A 45 -0.92 -3.76 -18.06
CA PRO A 45 -2.24 -3.51 -17.50
C PRO A 45 -2.45 -4.31 -16.21
N GLY A 46 -2.91 -3.65 -15.15
CA GLY A 46 -3.08 -4.26 -13.83
C GLY A 46 -1.77 -4.65 -13.11
N GLY A 47 -0.61 -4.27 -13.64
CA GLY A 47 0.70 -4.55 -13.03
C GLY A 47 0.93 -3.77 -11.73
N TYR A 48 1.61 -4.40 -10.77
CA TYR A 48 2.05 -3.75 -9.54
C TYR A 48 3.49 -3.25 -9.68
N TYR A 49 3.70 -1.95 -9.49
CA TYR A 49 5.00 -1.30 -9.66
C TYR A 49 5.51 -0.76 -8.33
N SER A 50 6.80 -0.98 -8.05
CA SER A 50 7.47 -0.47 -6.85
C SER A 50 8.95 -0.25 -7.15
N ASN A 51 9.47 0.91 -6.73
CA ASN A 51 10.83 1.35 -7.03
C ASN A 51 11.11 1.34 -8.54
N CYS A 52 10.23 2.00 -9.31
CA CYS A 52 10.31 2.15 -10.77
C CYS A 52 10.48 0.82 -11.55
N ALA A 53 9.92 -0.28 -11.05
CA ALA A 53 9.98 -1.59 -11.70
C ALA A 53 8.71 -2.40 -11.45
N LEU A 54 8.37 -3.28 -12.39
CA LEU A 54 7.30 -4.27 -12.22
C LEU A 54 7.70 -5.26 -11.10
N LYS A 55 6.77 -5.55 -10.20
CA LYS A 55 6.95 -6.46 -9.07
C LYS A 55 5.79 -7.44 -8.97
N ALA A 56 6.05 -8.59 -8.36
CA ALA A 56 5.00 -9.51 -7.97
C ALA A 56 4.15 -8.88 -6.85
N ALA A 57 2.84 -8.82 -7.07
CA ALA A 57 1.89 -8.45 -6.03
C ALA A 57 1.75 -9.58 -5.00
N ASN A 58 1.13 -9.27 -3.87
CA ASN A 58 0.72 -10.29 -2.91
C ASN A 58 -0.25 -11.29 -3.58
N ARG A 59 -0.12 -12.58 -3.28
CA ARG A 59 -0.97 -13.64 -3.83
C ARG A 59 -2.47 -13.38 -3.63
N LEU A 60 -2.85 -12.72 -2.54
CA LEU A 60 -4.25 -12.35 -2.26
C LEU A 60 -4.85 -11.43 -3.32
N VAL A 61 -4.04 -10.57 -3.95
CA VAL A 61 -4.51 -9.70 -5.05
C VAL A 61 -5.02 -10.52 -6.22
N ASN A 62 -4.48 -11.74 -6.41
CA ASN A 62 -4.86 -12.63 -7.49
C ASN A 62 -6.07 -13.53 -7.15
N ASP A 63 -6.61 -13.49 -5.92
CA ASP A 63 -7.82 -14.22 -5.57
C ASP A 63 -9.08 -13.48 -6.07
N GLU A 64 -9.79 -14.07 -7.04
CA GLU A 64 -11.00 -13.50 -7.62
C GLU A 64 -12.11 -13.30 -6.58
N ARG A 65 -12.26 -14.22 -5.62
CA ARG A 65 -13.33 -14.14 -4.62
C ARG A 65 -13.10 -12.96 -3.69
N GLU A 66 -11.86 -12.74 -3.29
CA GLU A 66 -11.47 -11.60 -2.45
C GLU A 66 -11.65 -10.28 -3.20
N ARG A 67 -11.27 -10.21 -4.48
CA ARG A 67 -11.48 -9.01 -5.31
C ARG A 67 -12.95 -8.65 -5.47
N GLN A 68 -13.78 -9.64 -5.82
CA GLN A 68 -15.22 -9.45 -5.99
C GLN A 68 -15.87 -9.00 -4.68
N TRP A 69 -15.53 -9.68 -3.57
CA TRP A 69 -16.04 -9.31 -2.25
C TRP A 69 -15.65 -7.87 -1.87
N LEU A 70 -14.40 -7.48 -2.10
CA LEU A 70 -13.91 -6.13 -1.81
C LEU A 70 -14.66 -5.07 -2.62
N TRP A 71 -14.88 -5.33 -3.91
CA TRP A 71 -15.64 -4.41 -4.78
C TRP A 71 -17.07 -4.24 -4.28
N GLU A 72 -17.78 -5.35 -4.06
CA GLU A 72 -19.18 -5.32 -3.60
C GLU A 72 -19.34 -4.62 -2.25
N LYS A 73 -18.42 -4.89 -1.31
CA LYS A 73 -18.45 -4.24 -0.01
C LYS A 73 -18.11 -2.76 -0.10
N SER A 74 -17.19 -2.38 -0.97
CA SER A 74 -16.88 -0.96 -1.22
C SER A 74 -18.11 -0.23 -1.76
N CYS A 75 -18.80 -0.79 -2.77
CA CYS A 75 -20.04 -0.24 -3.30
C CYS A 75 -21.12 -0.08 -2.23
N GLU A 76 -21.34 -1.11 -1.39
CA GLU A 76 -22.29 -1.06 -0.27
C GLU A 76 -21.96 0.09 0.70
N LEU A 77 -20.69 0.26 1.07
CA LEU A 77 -20.25 1.28 2.03
C LEU A 77 -20.43 2.71 1.53
N VAL A 78 -20.35 2.92 0.21
CA VAL A 78 -20.52 4.26 -0.39
C VAL A 78 -21.89 4.45 -1.06
N GLY A 79 -22.81 3.49 -0.93
CA GLY A 79 -24.16 3.58 -1.49
C GLY A 79 -24.22 3.52 -3.01
N LEU A 80 -23.24 2.88 -3.67
CA LEU A 80 -23.21 2.68 -5.12
C LEU A 80 -23.85 1.34 -5.51
N PRO A 81 -24.45 1.25 -6.71
CA PRO A 81 -24.94 -0.03 -7.22
C PRO A 81 -23.77 -1.02 -7.41
N LYS A 82 -24.07 -2.31 -7.23
CA LYS A 82 -23.14 -3.38 -7.60
C LYS A 82 -23.20 -3.56 -9.12
N ASN A 83 -22.03 -3.73 -9.75
CA ASN A 83 -21.91 -4.08 -11.16
C ASN A 83 -22.13 -5.58 -11.38
#